data_AF-A0A413FWW8-F1
#
_entry.id   AF-A0A413FWW8-F1
#
_cell.length_a   1.000
_cell.length_b   1.000
_cell.length_c   1.000
_cell.angle_alpha   90.00
_cell.angle_beta   90.00
_cell.angle_gamma   90.00
#
_symmetry.space_group_name_H-M   'P 1'
#
loop_
_entity.id
_entity.type
_entity.pdbx_description
1 polymer ?
#
loop_
_entity_poly.entity_id
_entity_poly.type
_entity_poly.pdbx_seq_one_letter_code
_entity_poly.pdbx_strand_id
1 'polypeptide(L)' 'MKNGVDFYTTGHAVVTVHFPEDRTVCMWCPFCLRDARNPSRKVCIITDEPIVYEEYGRGGKCPLKFESEE' A
#
# COMPACT_ATOMS: atom_id res chain seq x y z
N MET A 1 -7.52 36.97 7.65
CA MET A 1 -8.06 35.60 7.77
C MET A 1 -6.91 34.64 7.54
N LYS A 2 -6.64 33.72 8.46
CA LYS A 2 -5.68 32.64 8.20
C LYS A 2 -6.35 31.65 7.25
N ASN A 3 -5.83 31.52 6.04
CA ASN A 3 -6.27 30.53 5.06
C ASN A 3 -5.30 29.36 5.11
N GLY A 4 -5.63 28.31 5.88
CA GLY A 4 -4.82 27.09 5.92
C GLY A 4 -4.85 26.34 7.25
N VAL A 5 -4.16 25.21 7.28
CA VAL A 5 -3.96 24.38 8.47
C VAL A 5 -2.60 24.74 9.09
N ASP A 6 -2.59 25.07 10.38
CA ASP A 6 -1.36 25.47 11.10
C ASP A 6 -0.42 24.29 11.37
N PHE A 7 -0.97 23.12 11.73
CA PHE A 7 -0.22 21.87 11.87
C PHE A 7 -1.13 20.64 11.76
N TYR A 8 -0.52 19.49 11.48
CA TYR A 8 -1.18 18.19 11.54
C TYR A 8 -0.55 17.36 12.66
N THR A 9 -1.38 16.61 13.38
CA THR A 9 -0.89 15.56 14.30
C THR A 9 -0.83 14.25 13.54
N THR A 10 0.32 13.58 13.59
CA THR A 10 0.53 12.31 12.87
C THR A 10 0.37 11.14 13.82
N GLY A 11 -0.45 10.16 13.43
CA GLY A 11 -0.55 8.85 14.07
C GLY A 11 -0.16 7.75 13.09
N HIS A 12 0.39 6.65 13.61
CA HIS A 12 0.76 5.48 12.81
C HIS A 12 -0.02 4.26 13.30
N ALA A 13 -0.36 3.37 12.37
CA ALA A 13 -0.98 2.09 12.65
C ALA A 13 -0.05 0.96 12.18
N VAL A 14 -0.05 -0.15 12.93
CA VAL A 14 0.62 -1.40 12.54
C VAL A 14 -0.44 -2.35 12.00
N VAL A 15 -0.18 -2.95 10.85
CA VAL A 15 -1.09 -3.89 10.19
C VAL A 15 -0.35 -5.16 9.88
N THR A 16 -0.86 -6.29 10.39
CA THR A 16 -0.39 -7.62 10.03
C THR A 16 -1.06 -8.05 8.73
N VAL A 17 -0.27 -8.50 7.75
CA VAL A 17 -0.74 -8.99 6.47
C VAL A 17 -0.19 -10.38 6.23
N HIS A 18 -1.08 -11.33 5.98
CA HIS A 18 -0.69 -12.71 5.70
C HIS A 18 -0.60 -12.92 4.19
N PHE A 19 0.50 -13.54 3.75
CA PHE A 19 0.73 -13.94 2.38
C PHE A 19 0.79 -15.47 2.28
N PRO A 20 0.29 -16.06 1.19
CA PRO A 20 0.43 -17.49 0.95
C PRO A 20 1.85 -17.82 0.49
N GLU A 21 2.43 -18.90 1.01
CA GLU A 21 3.65 -19.54 0.47
C GLU A 21 4.80 -18.55 0.15
N ASP A 22 5.08 -17.60 1.04
CA ASP A 22 6.09 -16.55 0.87
C ASP A 22 5.92 -15.64 -0.37
N ARG A 23 4.74 -15.66 -1.00
CA ARG A 23 4.41 -14.85 -2.18
C ARG A 23 4.12 -13.40 -1.78
N THR A 24 5.14 -12.70 -1.31
CA THR A 24 5.09 -11.34 -0.75
C THR A 24 5.03 -10.23 -1.82
N VAL A 25 4.25 -10.44 -2.88
CA VAL A 25 4.03 -9.49 -3.98
C VAL A 25 2.64 -8.88 -3.92
N CYS A 26 2.45 -7.73 -4.57
CA CYS A 26 1.19 -6.98 -4.54
C CYS A 26 -0.02 -7.79 -5.02
N MET A 27 0.15 -8.76 -5.93
CA MET A 27 -0.92 -9.64 -6.39
C MET A 27 -1.62 -10.39 -5.26
N TRP A 28 -0.88 -10.74 -4.21
CA TRP A 28 -1.39 -11.49 -3.04
C TRP A 28 -1.67 -10.59 -1.84
N CYS A 29 -1.45 -9.27 -1.97
CA CYS A 29 -1.72 -8.31 -0.92
C CYS A 29 -3.22 -7.95 -0.91
N PRO A 30 -3.93 -8.06 0.23
CA PRO A 30 -5.35 -7.71 0.33
C PRO A 30 -5.62 -6.21 0.10
N PHE A 31 -4.57 -5.37 0.11
CA PHE A 31 -4.67 -3.94 -0.10
C PHE A 31 -4.40 -3.50 -1.55
N CYS A 32 -4.02 -4.42 -2.44
CA CYS A 32 -3.88 -4.14 -3.86
C CYS A 32 -5.21 -4.42 -4.58
N LEU A 33 -6.04 -3.39 -4.68
CA LEU A 33 -7.40 -3.49 -5.23
C LEU A 33 -7.53 -2.70 -6.53
N ARG A 34 -8.62 -2.91 -7.29
CA ARG A 34 -8.93 -2.06 -8.45
C ARG A 34 -9.21 -0.64 -7.97
N ASP A 35 -8.68 0.36 -8.68
CA ASP A 35 -8.95 1.75 -8.36
C ASP A 35 -10.44 2.07 -8.62
N ALA A 36 -11.11 2.61 -7.60
CA ALA A 36 -12.51 3.01 -7.69
C ALA A 36 -12.73 4.15 -8.70
N ARG A 37 -11.72 4.98 -8.94
CA ARG A 37 -11.76 6.08 -9.91
C ARG A 37 -11.43 5.61 -11.33
N ASN A 38 -10.66 4.53 -11.45
CA ASN A 38 -10.25 3.96 -12.74
C ASN A 38 -10.11 2.43 -12.65
N PRO A 39 -11.18 1.67 -12.92
CA PRO A 39 -11.21 0.21 -12.76
C PRO A 39 -10.20 -0.57 -13.63
N SER A 40 -9.60 0.08 -14.63
CA SER A 40 -8.55 -0.51 -15.48
C SER A 40 -7.20 -0.65 -14.77
N ARG A 41 -7.02 -0.04 -13.60
CA ARG A 41 -5.77 -0.02 -12.84
C ARG A 41 -5.96 -0.66 -11.47
N LYS A 42 -4.88 -1.18 -10.90
CA LYS A 42 -4.80 -1.51 -9.48
C LYS A 42 -4.08 -0.41 -8.71
N VAL A 43 -4.42 -0.30 -7.44
CA VAL A 43 -3.87 0.67 -6.50
C VAL A 43 -3.66 0.01 -5.14
N CYS A 44 -2.59 0.40 -4.44
CA CYS A 44 -2.47 0.12 -3.02
C CYS A 44 -3.35 1.08 -2.23
N ILE A 45 -4.41 0.60 -1.59
CA ILE A 45 -5.37 1.47 -0.90
C ILE A 45 -4.80 2.15 0.35
N ILE A 46 -3.64 1.70 0.84
CA ILE A 46 -2.95 2.30 1.99
C ILE A 46 -2.12 3.52 1.58
N THR A 47 -1.52 3.50 0.38
CA THR A 47 -0.54 4.50 -0.06
C THR A 47 -1.00 5.31 -1.27
N ASP A 48 -2.16 4.97 -1.84
CA ASP A 48 -2.70 5.47 -3.12
C ASP A 48 -1.71 5.29 -4.30
N GLU A 49 -0.75 4.36 -4.17
CA GLU A 49 0.24 4.08 -5.21
C GLU A 49 -0.39 3.23 -6.33
N PRO A 50 -0.36 3.67 -7.59
CA PRO A 50 -0.77 2.83 -8.73
C PRO A 50 0.17 1.64 -8.88
N ILE A 51 -0.40 0.44 -9.02
CA ILE A 51 0.36 -0.80 -9.20
C ILE A 51 0.15 -1.29 -10.64
N VAL A 52 1.25 -1.39 -11.39
CA VAL A 52 1.25 -1.76 -12.81
C VAL A 52 1.64 -3.24 -13.01
N TYR A 53 2.49 -3.77 -12.14
CA TYR A 53 3.12 -5.09 -12.26
C TYR A 53 2.99 -5.84 -10.91
N GLU A 54 1.76 -6.14 -10.50
CA GLU A 54 1.48 -6.66 -9.15
C GLU A 54 2.10 -8.05 -8.87
N GLU A 55 2.39 -8.82 -9.90
CA GLU A 55 2.93 -10.17 -9.86
C GLU A 55 4.45 -10.20 -9.65
N TYR A 56 5.14 -9.12 -10.00
CA TYR A 56 6.60 -9.07 -10.03
C TYR A 56 7.23 -8.45 -8.78
N GLY A 57 6.44 -7.81 -7.92
CA GLY A 57 6.99 -7.16 -6.75
C GLY A 57 5.98 -6.43 -5.90
N ARG A 58 6.51 -5.60 -4.99
CA ARG A 58 5.77 -4.66 -4.17
C ARG A 58 5.89 -3.26 -4.77
N GLY A 59 4.86 -2.44 -4.58
CA GLY A 59 4.93 -1.01 -4.89
C GLY A 59 6.10 -0.34 -4.15
N GLY A 60 6.67 0.71 -4.74
CA GLY A 60 7.83 1.41 -4.20
C GLY A 60 7.53 2.14 -2.88
N LYS A 61 6.26 2.39 -2.58
CA LYS A 61 5.81 2.98 -1.30
C LYS A 61 5.23 1.95 -0.33
N CYS A 62 5.37 0.65 -0.62
CA CYS A 62 4.78 -0.40 0.23
C CYS A 62 5.26 -0.26 1.69
N PRO A 63 4.34 -0.15 2.68
CA PRO A 63 4.72 0.06 4.07
C PRO A 63 5.08 -1.24 4.80
N LEU A 64 4.80 -2.41 4.19
CA LEU A 64 5.03 -3.70 4.84
C LEU A 64 6.51 -3.99 4.98
N LYS A 65 6.90 -4.39 6.20
CA LYS A 65 8.22 -4.88 6.57
C LYS A 65 8.09 -6.36 6.91
N PHE A 66 9.00 -7.18 6.40
CA PHE A 66 9.00 -8.62 6.64
C PHE A 66 10.17 -8.97 7.54
N GLU A 67 9.95 -9.90 8.48
CA GLU A 67 10.93 -10.29 9.50
C GLU A 67 12.19 -10.95 8.92
N SER A 68 12.13 -11.42 7.67
CA SER A 68 13.26 -12.03 6.97
C SER A 68 14.16 -11.03 6.22
N GLU A 69 13.92 -9.72 6.36
CA GLU A 69 14.74 -8.67 5.75
C GLU A 69 15.74 -8.09 6.78
N GLU A 70 16.77 -8.88 7.15
CA GLU A 70 18.04 -8.40 7.73
C GLU A 70 19.19 -8.54 6.72
#